data_AF-A0A946U6C6-F1
#
_entry.id   AF-A0A946U6C6-F1
#
_cell.length_a   1.000
_cell.length_b   1.000
_cell.length_c   1.000
_cell.angle_alpha   90.00
_cell.angle_beta   90.00
_cell.angle_gamma   90.00
#
_symmetry.space_group_name_H-M   'P 1'
#
loop_
_entity.id
_entity.type
_entity.pdbx_description
1 polymer ?
#
loop_
_entity_poly.entity_id
_entity_poly.type
_entity_poly.pdbx_seq_one_letter_code
_entity_poly.pdbx_strand_id
1 'polypeptide(L)' 'YELGKGRSLQEIIDEMVMVAEGVKSAPTVMALGEKYGIEMPITRDVYTVLQGERTPRQVFRGLLQSTVGAEHEPG' A
#
# COMPACT_ATOMS: atom_id res chain seq x y z
N TYR A 1 -12.21 9.17 10.55
CA TYR A 1 -12.08 9.76 11.90
C TYR A 1 -12.70 8.81 12.93
N GLU A 2 -12.09 7.64 13.18
CA GLU A 2 -12.68 6.60 14.06
C GLU A 2 -11.99 6.49 15.43
N LEU A 3 -10.79 7.07 15.61
CA LEU A 3 -10.09 7.14 16.90
C LEU A 3 -10.77 8.09 17.92
N GLY A 4 -11.59 9.04 17.45
CA GLY A 4 -12.30 10.00 18.31
C GLY A 4 -13.58 9.46 18.95
N LYS A 5 -14.01 8.24 18.59
CA LYS A 5 -15.26 7.64 19.08
C LYS A 5 -15.07 6.65 20.25
N GLY A 6 -13.86 6.58 20.82
CA GLY A 6 -13.57 5.70 21.97
C GLY A 6 -13.42 4.22 21.62
N ARG A 7 -13.36 3.86 20.33
CA ARG A 7 -13.06 2.50 19.89
C ARG A 7 -11.59 2.18 20.16
N SER A 8 -11.32 0.97 20.60
CA SER A 8 -9.94 0.51 20.76
C SER A 8 -9.29 0.39 19.37
N LEU A 9 -7.99 0.69 19.28
CA LEU A 9 -7.23 0.51 18.04
C LEU A 9 -7.34 -0.95 17.54
N GLN A 10 -7.48 -1.90 18.47
CA GLN A 10 -7.63 -3.32 18.20
C GLN A 10 -8.95 -3.65 17.47
N GLU A 11 -10.08 -3.07 17.89
CA GLU A 11 -11.37 -3.26 17.21
C GLU A 11 -11.39 -2.69 15.78
N ILE A 12 -10.69 -1.57 15.55
CA ILE A 12 -10.57 -0.97 14.22
C ILE A 12 -9.73 -1.87 13.29
N ILE A 13 -8.71 -2.51 13.83
CA ILE A 13 -7.83 -3.45 13.10
C ILE A 13 -8.57 -4.76 12.83
N ASP A 14 -9.31 -5.29 13.80
CA ASP A 14 -10.04 -6.56 13.68
C ASP A 14 -11.26 -6.45 12.73
N GLU A 15 -11.88 -5.26 12.61
CA GLU A 15 -12.92 -4.99 11.60
C GLU A 15 -12.37 -4.69 10.20
N MET A 16 -11.08 -4.35 10.07
CA MET A 16 -10.46 -4.15 8.76
C MET A 16 -10.14 -5.50 8.10
N VAL A 17 -11.15 -6.08 7.45
CA VAL A 17 -11.03 -7.18 6.47
C VAL A 17 -10.28 -6.73 5.18
N MET A 18 -9.69 -5.53 5.19
CA MET A 18 -9.15 -4.84 4.02
C MET A 18 -7.74 -5.28 3.60
N VAL A 19 -7.10 -6.19 4.34
CA VAL A 19 -5.72 -6.63 4.07
C VAL A 19 -5.66 -7.92 3.23
N ALA A 20 -6.72 -8.72 3.22
CA ALA A 20 -6.65 -10.09 2.69
C ALA A 20 -6.58 -10.19 1.15
N GLU A 21 -7.17 -9.25 0.41
CA GLU A 21 -7.16 -9.28 -1.06
C GLU A 21 -5.81 -8.81 -1.63
N GLY A 22 -5.24 -7.73 -1.06
CA GLY A 22 -3.94 -7.20 -1.45
C GLY A 22 -2.81 -8.22 -1.32
N VAL A 23 -2.87 -9.12 -0.33
CA VAL A 23 -1.89 -10.22 -0.15
C VAL A 23 -1.89 -11.20 -1.32
N LYS A 24 -3.06 -11.51 -1.87
CA LYS A 24 -3.17 -12.46 -2.99
C LYS A 24 -2.88 -11.78 -4.33
N SER A 25 -3.26 -10.51 -4.46
CA SER A 25 -3.17 -9.78 -5.73
C SER A 25 -1.82 -9.10 -5.96
N ALA A 26 -1.08 -8.73 -4.90
CA ALA A 26 0.19 -8.02 -5.02
C ALA A 26 1.25 -8.76 -5.87
N PRO A 27 1.47 -10.09 -5.73
CA PRO A 27 2.39 -10.80 -6.61
C PRO A 27 2.01 -10.71 -8.09
N THR A 28 0.72 -10.83 -8.39
CA THR A 28 0.19 -10.77 -9.77
C THR A 28 0.35 -9.38 -10.37
N VAL A 29 0.08 -8.32 -9.59
CA VAL A 29 0.24 -6.93 -10.05
C VAL A 29 1.72 -6.59 -10.26
N MET A 30 2.61 -7.06 -9.38
CA MET A 30 4.07 -6.89 -9.56
C MET A 30 4.57 -7.59 -10.83
N ALA A 31 4.15 -8.84 -11.06
CA ALA A 31 4.51 -9.58 -12.28
C ALA A 31 3.96 -8.92 -13.55
N LEU A 32 2.77 -8.32 -13.48
CA LEU A 32 2.20 -7.56 -14.59
C LEU A 32 3.00 -6.28 -14.87
N GLY A 33 3.33 -5.53 -13.82
CA GLY A 33 4.17 -4.34 -13.93
C GLY A 33 5.52 -4.64 -14.58
N GLU A 34 6.20 -5.71 -14.13
CA GLU A 34 7.46 -6.17 -14.72
C GLU A 34 7.30 -6.55 -16.19
N LYS A 35 6.24 -7.30 -16.53
CA LYS A 35 5.96 -7.72 -17.91
C LYS A 35 5.79 -6.55 -18.87
N TYR A 36 5.18 -5.45 -18.42
CA TYR A 36 4.92 -4.27 -19.24
C TYR A 36 5.92 -3.13 -19.01
N GLY A 37 6.94 -3.32 -18.17
CA GLY A 37 7.91 -2.29 -17.82
C GLY A 37 7.29 -1.08 -17.10
N ILE A 38 6.18 -1.27 -16.38
CA ILE A 38 5.47 -0.23 -15.64
C ILE A 38 6.00 -0.19 -14.21
N GLU A 39 6.40 0.98 -13.75
CA GLU A 39 6.82 1.19 -12.37
C GLU A 39 5.60 1.18 -11.44
N MET A 40 5.65 0.32 -10.41
CA MET A 40 4.56 0.14 -9.45
C MET A 40 5.02 0.46 -8.02
N PRO A 41 5.45 1.69 -7.72
CA PRO A 41 6.14 2.03 -6.47
C PRO A 41 5.25 1.78 -5.24
N ILE A 42 3.97 2.17 -5.30
CA ILE A 42 3.01 1.98 -4.20
C ILE A 42 2.73 0.49 -3.98
N THR A 43 2.49 -0.28 -5.04
CA THR A 43 2.22 -1.71 -4.93
C THR A 43 3.44 -2.46 -4.40
N ARG A 44 4.64 -2.06 -4.81
CA ARG A 44 5.90 -2.61 -4.31
C ARG A 44 6.05 -2.35 -2.81
N ASP A 45 5.80 -1.14 -2.37
CA ASP A 45 5.86 -0.78 -0.96
C ASP A 45 4.85 -1.58 -0.13
N VAL A 46 3.60 -1.69 -0.61
CA VAL A 46 2.57 -2.55 0.01
C VAL A 46 3.06 -4.00 0.08
N TYR A 47 3.63 -4.52 -1.00
CA TYR A 47 4.18 -5.88 -1.04
C TYR A 47 5.26 -6.10 0.02
N THR A 48 6.21 -5.16 0.20
CA THR A 48 7.26 -5.28 1.24
C THR A 48 6.71 -5.29 2.66
N VAL A 49 5.59 -4.60 2.91
CA VAL A 49 4.90 -4.63 4.20
C VAL A 49 4.26 -5.99 4.44
N LEU A 50 3.65 -6.57 3.41
CA LEU A 50 3.01 -7.88 3.49
C LEU A 50 4.03 -9.02 3.67
N GLN A 51 5.25 -8.87 3.13
CA GLN A 51 6.37 -9.78 3.37
C GLN A 51 7.03 -9.59 4.75
N GLY A 52 6.64 -8.57 5.52
CA GLY A 52 7.24 -8.25 6.82
C GLY A 52 8.62 -7.59 6.73
N GLU A 53 9.06 -7.18 5.54
CA GLU A 53 10.36 -6.53 5.32
C GLU A 53 10.35 -5.07 5.78
N ARG A 54 9.17 -4.42 5.73
CA ARG A 54 8.98 -3.03 6.15
C ARG A 54 7.70 -2.86 6.97
N THR A 55 7.72 -1.90 7.88
CA THR A 55 6.51 -1.49 8.61
C THR A 55 5.67 -0.52 7.77
N PRO A 56 4.33 -0.47 7.95
CA PRO A 56 3.49 0.53 7.29
C PRO A 56 3.99 1.97 7.50
N ARG A 57 4.56 2.26 8.68
CA ARG A 57 5.11 3.58 9.03
C ARG A 57 6.37 3.92 8.22
N GLN A 58 7.23 2.94 7.93
CA GLN A 58 8.43 3.14 7.10
C GLN A 58 8.04 3.41 5.65
N VAL A 59 7.11 2.63 5.10
CA VAL A 59 6.56 2.85 3.75
C VAL A 59 5.92 4.22 3.64
N PHE A 60 5.04 4.60 4.57
CA PHE A 60 4.37 5.90 4.54
C PHE A 60 5.35 7.08 4.53
N ARG A 61 6.43 7.00 5.32
CA ARG A 61 7.50 8.01 5.30
C ARG A 61 8.25 8.05 3.97
N GLY A 62 8.50 6.90 3.35
CA GLY A 62 9.11 6.82 2.03
C GLY A 62 8.24 7.43 0.93
N LEU A 63 6.93 7.20 0.97
CA LEU A 63 5.98 7.80 0.04
C LEU A 63 5.99 9.34 0.12
N LEU A 64 6.08 9.92 1.32
CA LEU A 64 6.17 11.37 1.50
C LEU A 64 7.49 11.97 0.98
N GLN A 65 8.52 11.15 0.80
CA GLN A 65 9.80 11.56 0.23
C GLN A 65 9.88 11.35 -1.29
N SER A 66 8.89 10.65 -1.87
CA SER A 66 8.81 10.49 -3.32
C SER A 66 8.36 11.80 -3.97
N THR A 67 8.99 12.17 -5.08
CA THR A 67 8.55 13.28 -5.91
C THR A 67 7.18 12.94 -6.48
N VAL A 68 6.17 13.77 -6.21
CA VAL A 68 4.85 13.66 -6.84
C VAL A 68 5.09 13.72 -8.35
N GLY A 69 4.87 12.60 -9.05
CA GLY A 69 4.94 12.57 -10.50
C GLY A 69 3.88 13.52 -11.05
N ALA A 70 4.24 14.33 -12.04
CA ALA A 70 3.24 15.11 -12.77
C ALA A 70 2.19 14.12 -13.30
N GLU A 71 0.93 14.28 -12.88
CA GLU A 71 -0.19 13.57 -13.50
C GLU A 71 -0.14 13.91 -14.99
N HIS A 72 0.19 12.92 -15.83
CA HIS A 72 0.20 13.11 -17.27
C HIS A 72 -1.19 13.58 -17.69
N GLU A 73 -1.25 14.68 -18.45
CA GLU A 73 -2.50 15.24 -18.94
C GLU A 73 -3.39 14.15 -19.54
N PRO A 74 -4.71 14.15 -19.25
CA PRO A 74 -5.63 13.27 -19.94
C PRO A 74 -5.64 13.67 -21.42
N GLY A 75 -5.13 12.77 -22.28
CA GLY A 75 -5.42 12.79 -23.70
C GLY A 75 -6.86 12.42 -24.00
#